data_AF-A0A3M1JCS5-F1
#
_entry.id   AF-A0A3M1JCS5-F1
#
_cell.length_a   1.000
_cell.length_b   1.000
_cell.length_c   1.000
_cell.angle_alpha   90.00
_cell.angle_beta   90.00
_cell.angle_gamma   90.00
#
_symmetry.space_group_name_H-M   'P 1'
#
loop_
_entity.id
_entity.type
_entity.pdbx_description
1 polymer ?
#
loop_
_entity_poly.entity_id
_entity_poly.type
_entity_poly.pdbx_seq_one_letter_code
_entity_poly.pdbx_strand_id
1 'polypeptide(L)' 'MPTPGTASNPLRVAIIGAGPTGFYAADHFLKQKDLAVEIDLFDKLP' A
#
# COMPACT_ATOMS: atom_id res chain seq x y z
N MET A 1 15.43 10.18 -9.66
CA MET A 1 14.11 9.53 -9.62
C MET A 1 13.20 10.39 -8.75
N PRO A 2 11.94 10.64 -9.13
CA PRO A 2 11.02 11.42 -8.29
C PRO A 2 10.79 10.70 -6.96
N THR A 3 10.72 11.45 -5.87
CA THR A 3 10.47 10.91 -4.52
C THR A 3 9.06 10.29 -4.46
N PRO A 4 8.92 9.00 -4.14
CA PRO A 4 7.60 8.38 -3.93
C PRO A 4 6.92 8.91 -2.66
N GLY A 5 5.60 8.82 -2.61
CA GLY A 5 4.82 9.19 -1.43
C GLY A 5 4.23 10.61 -1.46
N THR A 6 4.36 11.32 -2.58
CA THR A 6 3.78 12.66 -2.77
C THR A 6 2.46 12.57 -3.53
N ALA A 7 1.63 13.62 -3.45
CA ALA A 7 0.35 13.65 -4.18
C ALA A 7 0.50 13.51 -5.71
N SER A 8 1.62 13.98 -6.29
CA SER A 8 1.91 13.85 -7.72
C SER A 8 2.67 12.57 -8.10
N ASN A 9 3.22 11.86 -7.10
CA ASN A 9 3.93 10.59 -7.29
C ASN A 9 3.68 9.68 -6.07
N PRO A 10 2.48 9.07 -5.97
CA PRO A 10 2.14 8.21 -4.84
C PRO A 10 3.09 7.02 -4.73
N LEU A 11 3.33 6.56 -3.50
CA LEU A 11 4.01 5.29 -3.28
C LEU A 11 3.07 4.15 -3.71
N ARG A 12 3.48 3.35 -4.70
CA ARG A 12 2.69 2.20 -5.16
C ARG A 12 3.22 0.93 -4.52
N VAL A 13 2.37 0.21 -3.80
CA VAL A 13 2.73 -0.99 -3.03
C VAL A 13 1.88 -2.16 -3.49
N ALA A 14 2.53 -3.26 -3.87
CA ALA A 14 1.87 -4.54 -4.09
C ALA A 14 2.06 -5.42 -2.86
N ILE A 15 0.96 -5.88 -2.25
CA ILE A 15 0.97 -6.81 -1.13
C ILE A 15 0.52 -8.18 -1.65
N ILE A 16 1.35 -9.21 -1.48
CA ILE A 16 1.04 -10.58 -1.90
C ILE A 16 0.60 -11.40 -0.69
N GLY A 17 -0.68 -11.76 -0.68
CA GLY A 17 -1.39 -12.46 0.40
C GLY A 17 -2.40 -11.53 1.09
N ALA A 18 -3.69 -11.83 0.95
CA ALA A 18 -4.82 -11.15 1.60
C ALA A 18 -5.21 -11.80 2.94
N GLY A 19 -4.23 -12.34 3.66
CA GLY A 19 -4.41 -12.74 5.06
C GLY A 19 -4.40 -11.53 6.00
N PRO A 20 -4.65 -11.73 7.30
CA PRO A 20 -4.67 -10.64 8.30
C PRO A 20 -3.41 -9.78 8.27
N THR A 21 -2.23 -10.40 8.10
CA THR A 21 -0.95 -9.68 8.02
C THR A 21 -0.88 -8.71 6.84
N GLY A 22 -1.41 -9.10 5.66
CA GLY A 22 -1.46 -8.24 4.48
C GLY A 22 -2.35 -7.02 4.71
N PHE A 23 -3.51 -7.23 5.35
CA PHE A 23 -4.40 -6.14 5.74
C PHE A 23 -3.81 -5.23 6.82
N TYR A 24 -3.10 -5.76 7.81
CA TYR A 24 -2.42 -4.92 8.82
C TYR A 24 -1.30 -4.08 8.21
N ALA A 25 -0.55 -4.63 7.26
CA ALA A 25 0.43 -3.86 6.51
C ALA A 25 -0.24 -2.72 5.71
N ALA A 26 -1.33 -3.02 5.00
CA ALA A 26 -2.10 -2.01 4.27
C ALA A 26 -2.64 -0.91 5.20
N ASP A 27 -3.24 -1.29 6.32
CA ASP A 27 -3.78 -0.38 7.33
C ASP A 27 -2.69 0.54 7.91
N HIS A 28 -1.50 0.00 8.17
CA HIS A 28 -0.36 0.80 8.64
C HIS A 28 0.01 1.90 7.65
N PHE A 29 0.11 1.58 6.35
CA PHE A 29 0.40 2.57 5.31
C PHE A 29 -0.73 3.59 5.15
N LEU A 30 -1.99 3.15 5.12
CA LEU A 30 -3.15 4.04 4.94
C LEU A 30 -3.35 5.02 6.11
N LYS A 31 -2.82 4.71 7.30
CA LYS A 31 -2.87 5.59 8.47
C LYS A 31 -1.80 6.69 8.46
N GLN A 32 -0.83 6.64 7.55
CA GLN A 32 0.19 7.68 7.44
C GLN A 32 -0.38 8.92 6.73
N LYS A 33 -0.60 10.00 7.50
CA LYS A 33 -1.21 11.24 6.99
C LYS A 33 -0.39 11.96 5.93
N ASP A 34 0.93 11.85 6.01
CA ASP A 34 1.88 12.58 5.14
C ASP A 34 2.44 11.69 4.02
N LEU A 35 1.81 10.53 3.76
CA LEU A 35 2.21 9.61 2.71
C LEU A 35 1.04 9.36 1.75
N ALA A 36 1.15 9.84 0.52
CA ALA A 36 0.25 9.43 -0.55
C ALA A 36 0.64 8.01 -1.00
N VAL A 37 -0.24 7.03 -0.76
CA VAL A 37 0.03 5.62 -1.04
C VAL A 37 -1.15 4.99 -1.80
N GLU A 38 -0.82 4.17 -2.79
CA GLU A 38 -1.75 3.30 -3.51
C GLU A 38 -1.35 1.85 -3.26
N ILE A 39 -2.32 1.02 -2.87
CA ILE A 39 -2.05 -0.35 -2.45
C ILE A 39 -2.90 -1.30 -3.28
N ASP A 40 -2.22 -2.22 -3.96
CA ASP A 40 -2.83 -3.36 -4.64
C ASP A 40 -2.61 -4.61 -3.79
N LEU A 41 -3.69 -5.25 -3.37
CA LEU A 41 -3.67 -6.48 -2.59
C LEU A 41 -3.94 -7.66 -3.53
N PHE A 42 -3.02 -8.61 -3.61
CA PHE A 42 -3.15 -9.81 -4.46
C PHE A 42 -3.30 -11.03 -3.57
N ASP A 43 -4.29 -11.87 -3.84
CA ASP A 43 -4.40 -13.20 -3.25
C ASP A 43 -4.50 -14.26 -4.35
N LYS A 44 -4.12 -15.50 -4.03
CA LYS A 44 -4.28 -16.63 -4.95
C LYS A 44 -5.70 -17.17 -4.97
N LEU A 45 -6.47 -16.88 -3.91
CA LEU A 45 -7.84 -17.31 -3.77
C LEU A 45 -8.76 -16.37 -4.57
N PRO A 46 -9.84 -16.89 -5.16
CA PRO A 46 -10.87 -16.06 -5.80
C PRO A 46 -11.59 -15.14 -4.83
#